data_AF-A0A960SDK7-F1
#
_entry.id   AF-A0A960SDK7-F1
#
_cell.length_a   1.000
_cell.length_b   1.000
_cell.length_c   1.000
_cell.angle_alpha   90.00
_cell.angle_beta   90.00
_cell.angle_gamma   90.00
#
_symmetry.space_group_name_H-M   'P 1'
#
loop_
_entity.id
_entity.type
_entity.pdbx_description
1 polymer ?
#
loop_
_entity_poly.entity_id
_entity_poly.type
_entity_poly.pdbx_seq_one_letter_code
_entity_poly.pdbx_strand_id
1 'polypeptide(L)'
;FYGLPEGVVLASVGDVARQLEPLFGSGAKVIFAGGILAGALSSFLVNAMIGGTVFADSLGKGSRMQDRWTVHMTALALVIGMAVAIAAFTRQGSTVLLITIAQACTVVGIPALAAALIYLGTRKELTGEKKVPRWILIVAAIGFIVSLILAGLTANTVIQKFS
;
A
#
# COMPACT_ATOMS: atom_id res chain seq x y z
N PHE A 1 -1.99 -9.72 -31.75
CA PHE A 1 -2.61 -10.92 -31.18
C PHE A 1 -2.67 -12.01 -32.24
N TYR A 2 -1.72 -12.97 -32.22
CA TYR A 2 -1.79 -14.25 -32.96
C TYR A 2 -0.85 -15.27 -32.30
N GLY A 3 -1.44 -16.33 -31.75
CA GLY A 3 -0.94 -17.72 -31.64
C GLY A 3 0.53 -18.05 -31.39
N LEU A 4 1.03 -17.88 -30.16
CA LEU A 4 2.12 -18.71 -29.63
C LEU A 4 1.58 -19.52 -28.43
N PRO A 5 1.86 -20.83 -28.30
CA PRO A 5 1.26 -21.74 -27.31
C PRO A 5 1.92 -21.70 -25.92
N GLU A 6 2.84 -20.76 -25.69
CA GLU A 6 3.43 -20.54 -24.37
C GLU A 6 2.87 -19.23 -23.81
N GLY A 7 2.07 -19.34 -22.75
CA GLY A 7 1.64 -18.19 -21.98
C GLY A 7 2.87 -17.41 -21.56
N VAL A 8 3.09 -16.24 -22.16
CA VAL A 8 4.28 -15.42 -21.89
C VAL A 8 4.28 -15.09 -20.41
N VAL A 9 5.21 -15.72 -19.68
CA VAL A 9 5.45 -15.44 -18.28
C VAL A 9 6.00 -14.02 -18.22
N LEU A 10 5.13 -13.06 -17.88
CA LEU A 10 5.49 -11.67 -17.61
C LEU A 10 6.25 -11.62 -16.28
N ALA A 11 7.49 -12.09 -16.27
CA ALA A 11 8.33 -12.11 -15.07
C ALA A 11 8.94 -10.74 -14.77
N SER A 12 9.09 -9.86 -15.78
CA SER A 12 9.77 -8.58 -15.60
C SER A 12 9.09 -7.41 -16.32
N VAL A 13 9.29 -6.22 -15.76
CA VAL A 13 8.90 -4.91 -16.34
C VAL A 13 9.47 -4.72 -17.75
N GLY A 14 10.64 -5.30 -18.05
CA GLY A 14 11.26 -5.24 -19.37
C GLY A 14 10.52 -6.04 -20.44
N ASP A 15 9.85 -7.12 -20.05
CA ASP A 15 9.10 -7.97 -20.99
C ASP A 15 7.79 -7.32 -21.41
N VAL A 16 7.12 -6.63 -20.48
CA VAL A 16 5.94 -5.82 -20.80
C VAL A 16 6.32 -4.65 -21.71
N ALA A 17 7.46 -4.00 -21.47
CA ALA A 17 7.95 -2.90 -22.31
C ALA A 17 8.27 -3.35 -23.75
N ARG A 18 8.85 -4.55 -23.93
CA ARG A 18 9.11 -5.15 -25.25
C ARG A 18 7.83 -5.50 -26.00
N GLN A 19 6.78 -5.92 -25.29
CA GLN A 19 5.48 -6.19 -25.90
C GLN A 19 4.77 -4.92 -26.39
N LEU A 20 5.12 -3.75 -25.83
CA LEU A 20 4.57 -2.45 -26.23
C LEU A 20 5.41 -1.77 -27.34
N GLU A 21 6.58 -2.31 -27.66
CA GLU A 21 7.47 -1.84 -28.73
C GLU A 21 6.80 -1.78 -30.13
N PRO A 22 5.90 -2.70 -30.53
CA PRO A 22 5.15 -2.60 -31.78
C PRO A 22 4.10 -1.47 -31.81
N LEU A 23 3.63 -1.03 -30.63
CA LEU A 23 2.59 0.01 -30.49
C LEU A 23 3.19 1.41 -30.33
N PHE A 24 4.31 1.53 -29.62
CA PHE A 24 4.93 2.80 -29.25
C PHE A 24 6.33 3.02 -29.88
N GLY A 25 6.83 2.07 -30.66
CA GLY A 25 8.14 2.12 -31.32
C GLY A 25 9.32 1.98 -30.37
N SER A 26 10.53 2.34 -30.84
CA SER A 26 11.79 2.23 -30.09
C SER A 26 11.79 2.99 -28.74
N GLY A 27 10.94 4.00 -28.59
CA GLY A 27 10.76 4.77 -27.36
C GLY A 27 9.87 4.11 -26.29
N ALA A 28 9.23 2.98 -26.60
CA ALA A 28 8.27 2.30 -25.71
C ALA A 28 8.86 2.01 -24.31
N LYS A 29 10.14 1.60 -24.24
CA LYS A 29 10.80 1.31 -22.96
C LYS A 29 10.91 2.52 -22.06
N VAL A 30 11.24 3.69 -22.61
CA VAL A 30 11.43 4.92 -21.82
C VAL A 30 10.08 5.44 -21.35
N ILE A 31 9.07 5.44 -22.22
CA ILE A 31 7.70 5.86 -21.88
C ILE A 31 7.13 4.93 -20.81
N PHE A 32 7.31 3.61 -20.97
CA PHE A 32 6.80 2.61 -20.02
C PHE A 32 7.53 2.67 -18.67
N ALA A 33 8.86 2.75 -18.68
CA ALA A 33 9.65 2.91 -17.45
C ALA A 33 9.30 4.22 -16.74
N GLY A 34 9.13 5.32 -17.50
CA GLY A 34 8.68 6.60 -16.97
C GLY A 34 7.29 6.53 -16.34
N GLY A 35 6.35 5.84 -16.99
CA GLY A 35 5.00 5.62 -16.46
C GLY A 35 4.99 4.81 -15.16
N ILE A 36 5.77 3.71 -15.11
CA ILE A 36 5.93 2.91 -13.88
C ILE A 36 6.58 3.73 -12.77
N LEU A 37 7.64 4.47 -13.09
CA LEU A 37 8.31 5.32 -12.11
C LEU A 37 7.35 6.39 -11.56
N ALA A 38 6.62 7.09 -12.44
CA ALA A 38 5.65 8.09 -12.04
C ALA A 38 4.52 7.50 -11.18
N GLY A 39 3.97 6.35 -11.56
CA GLY A 39 2.94 5.64 -10.80
C GLY A 39 3.44 5.17 -9.42
N ALA A 40 4.63 4.57 -9.38
CA ALA A 40 5.25 4.09 -8.16
C ALA A 40 5.58 5.25 -7.19
N LEU A 41 6.20 6.33 -7.68
CA LEU A 41 6.53 7.50 -6.87
C LEU A 41 5.28 8.21 -6.34
N SER A 42 4.23 8.36 -7.17
CA SER A 42 2.98 8.98 -6.77
C SER A 42 2.29 8.20 -5.64
N SER A 43 2.11 6.89 -5.83
CA SER A 43 1.50 6.03 -4.79
C SER A 43 2.34 5.99 -3.52
N PHE A 44 3.67 5.86 -3.65
CA PHE A 44 4.59 5.84 -2.53
C PHE A 44 4.53 7.13 -1.71
N LEU A 45 4.58 8.29 -2.37
CA LEU A 45 4.55 9.59 -1.71
C LEU A 45 3.20 9.82 -1.01
N VAL A 46 2.09 9.50 -1.67
CA VAL A 46 0.74 9.63 -1.07
C VAL A 46 0.61 8.76 0.18
N ASN A 47 1.05 7.49 0.12
CA ASN A 47 1.00 6.59 1.27
C ASN A 47 1.88 7.08 2.43
N ALA A 48 3.08 7.61 2.14
CA ALA A 48 3.96 8.19 3.15
C ALA A 48 3.38 9.45 3.78
N MET A 49 2.68 10.30 3.01
CA MET A 49 1.99 11.47 3.53
C MET A 49 0.81 11.08 4.43
N ILE A 50 -0.02 10.12 4.02
CA ILE A 50 -1.13 9.62 4.84
C ILE A 50 -0.57 9.03 6.15
N GLY A 51 0.45 8.18 6.08
CA GLY A 51 1.08 7.57 7.26
C GLY A 51 1.68 8.61 8.21
N GLY A 52 2.40 9.60 7.68
CA GLY A 52 2.97 10.68 8.49
C GLY A 52 1.90 11.58 9.12
N THR A 53 0.78 11.81 8.43
CA THR A 53 -0.36 12.57 8.99
C THR A 53 -1.00 11.80 10.14
N VAL A 54 -1.29 10.51 9.96
CA VAL A 54 -1.87 9.67 11.01
C VAL A 54 -0.94 9.55 12.22
N PHE A 55 0.38 9.50 11.99
CA PHE A 55 1.37 9.46 13.07
C PHE A 55 1.51 10.80 13.80
N ALA A 56 1.42 11.93 13.10
CA ALA A 56 1.40 13.25 13.73
C ALA A 56 0.10 13.47 14.53
N ASP A 57 -1.03 12.97 14.01
CA ASP A 57 -2.35 13.05 14.63
C ASP A 57 -2.41 12.19 15.90
N SER A 58 -1.83 10.98 15.86
CA SER A 58 -1.75 10.11 17.04
C SER A 58 -0.87 10.67 18.17
N LEU A 59 0.11 11.52 17.84
CA LEU A 59 0.91 12.27 18.80
C LEU A 59 0.26 13.59 19.25
N GLY A 60 -0.92 13.94 18.71
CA GLY A 60 -1.65 15.18 19.01
C GLY A 60 -0.98 16.47 18.51
N LYS A 61 -0.06 16.36 17.54
CA LYS A 61 0.83 17.47 17.12
C LYS A 61 0.55 18.01 15.71
N GLY A 62 -0.47 17.49 15.02
CA GLY A 62 -0.96 18.02 13.74
C GLY A 62 -1.86 17.02 13.03
N SER A 63 -2.96 17.50 12.46
CA SER A 63 -3.97 16.66 11.77
C SER A 63 -4.08 16.99 10.29
N ARG A 64 -3.37 18.03 9.81
CA ARG A 64 -3.37 18.44 8.40
C ARG A 64 -2.08 18.00 7.70
N MET A 65 -2.21 17.64 6.43
CA MET A 65 -1.07 17.23 5.60
C MET A 65 -0.02 18.35 5.41
N GLN A 66 -0.44 19.62 5.51
CA GLN A 66 0.43 20.78 5.39
C GLN A 66 1.02 21.25 6.73
N ASP A 67 0.63 20.63 7.85
CA ASP A 67 1.19 21.00 9.14
C ASP A 67 2.68 20.66 9.18
N ARG A 68 3.47 21.57 9.77
CA ARG A 68 4.93 21.38 9.87
C ARG A 68 5.27 20.04 10.50
N TRP A 69 4.54 19.61 11.52
CA TRP A 69 4.81 18.34 12.19
C TRP A 69 4.54 17.13 11.29
N THR A 70 3.43 17.14 10.55
CA THR A 70 3.09 16.12 9.56
C THR A 70 4.18 15.97 8.49
N VAL A 71 4.66 17.10 7.95
CA VAL A 71 5.73 17.10 6.94
C VAL A 71 7.02 16.51 7.51
N HIS A 72 7.40 16.85 8.75
CA HIS A 72 8.59 16.28 9.39
C HIS A 72 8.44 14.77 9.65
N MET A 73 7.25 14.30 10.05
CA MET A 73 6.98 12.88 10.26
C MET A 73 7.00 12.09 8.94
N THR A 74 6.42 12.64 7.87
CA THR A 74 6.52 12.05 6.54
C THR A 74 7.95 12.03 6.03
N ALA A 75 8.71 13.13 6.19
CA ALA A 75 10.11 13.17 5.81
C ALA A 75 10.94 12.13 6.57
N LEU A 76 10.73 12.00 7.89
CA LEU A 76 11.38 10.99 8.70
C LEU A 76 11.05 9.57 8.21
N ALA A 77 9.78 9.28 7.93
CA ALA A 77 9.36 7.99 7.38
C ALA A 77 10.02 7.68 6.02
N LEU A 78 10.15 8.69 5.15
CA LEU A 78 10.84 8.55 3.87
C LEU A 78 12.35 8.30 4.05
N VAL A 79 13.02 8.98 4.98
CA VAL A 79 14.44 8.76 5.29
C VAL A 79 14.65 7.34 5.84
N ILE A 80 13.78 6.88 6.73
CA ILE A 80 13.84 5.51 7.26
C ILE A 80 13.64 4.50 6.11
N GLY A 81 12.63 4.71 5.26
CA GLY A 81 12.37 3.85 4.10
C GLY A 81 13.57 3.79 3.15
N MET A 82 14.21 4.94 2.89
CA MET A 82 15.43 5.02 2.08
C MET A 82 16.60 4.26 2.74
N ALA A 83 16.83 4.42 4.03
CA ALA A 83 17.89 3.71 4.75
C ALA A 83 17.68 2.19 4.70
N VAL A 84 16.45 1.73 4.90
CA VAL A 84 16.07 0.31 4.79
C VAL A 84 16.28 -0.20 3.36
N ALA A 85 15.88 0.57 2.34
CA ALA A 85 16.07 0.20 0.94
C ALA A 85 17.55 0.07 0.55
N ILE A 86 18.39 1.01 1.00
CA ILE A 86 19.85 0.95 0.78
C ILE A 86 20.44 -0.27 1.48
N ALA A 87 20.06 -0.53 2.74
CA ALA A 87 20.51 -1.69 3.50
C ALA A 87 20.02 -3.03 2.89
N ALA A 88 18.86 -3.04 2.24
CA ALA A 88 18.35 -4.19 1.49
C ALA A 88 19.19 -4.47 0.24
N PHE A 89 19.59 -3.42 -0.47
CA PHE A 89 20.32 -3.54 -1.72
C PHE A 89 21.72 -4.13 -1.52
N THR A 90 22.34 -3.89 -0.36
CA THR A 90 23.65 -4.46 -0.01
C THR A 90 23.57 -5.92 0.45
N ARG A 91 22.38 -6.42 0.84
CA ARG A 91 22.16 -7.83 1.22
C ARG A 91 21.28 -8.51 0.17
N GLN A 92 21.91 -9.08 -0.87
CA GLN A 92 21.25 -9.94 -1.85
C GLN A 92 20.52 -11.11 -1.13
N GLY A 93 19.20 -10.99 -0.98
CA GLY A 93 18.34 -11.92 -0.23
C GLY A 93 17.36 -11.24 0.72
N SER A 94 17.64 -10.02 1.18
CA SER A 94 16.80 -9.33 2.17
C SER A 94 15.55 -8.66 1.58
N THR A 95 15.49 -8.42 0.28
CA THR A 95 14.36 -7.71 -0.35
C THR A 95 13.04 -8.46 -0.20
N VAL A 96 13.07 -9.79 -0.38
CA VAL A 96 11.88 -10.63 -0.22
C VAL A 96 11.40 -10.60 1.23
N LEU A 97 12.32 -10.70 2.20
CA LEU A 97 12.00 -10.61 3.62
C LEU A 97 11.38 -9.25 3.98
N LEU A 98 11.97 -8.15 3.51
CA LEU A 98 11.47 -6.80 3.77
C LEU A 98 10.08 -6.56 3.19
N ILE A 99 9.84 -7.02 1.95
CA ILE A 99 8.52 -6.98 1.34
C ILE A 99 7.55 -7.82 2.17
N THR A 100 7.96 -9.00 2.61
CA THR A 100 7.11 -9.90 3.39
C THR A 100 6.73 -9.30 4.75
N ILE A 101 7.67 -8.64 5.44
CA ILE A 101 7.40 -7.91 6.68
C ILE A 101 6.43 -6.74 6.42
N ALA A 102 6.68 -5.93 5.38
CA ALA A 102 5.80 -4.82 5.05
C ALA A 102 4.36 -5.27 4.73
N GLN A 103 4.22 -6.39 4.00
CA GLN A 103 2.93 -7.00 3.72
C GLN A 103 2.27 -7.54 4.99
N ALA A 104 3.02 -8.21 5.87
CA ALA A 104 2.51 -8.69 7.16
C ALA A 104 1.98 -7.53 8.03
N CYS A 105 2.68 -6.40 8.10
CA CYS A 105 2.21 -5.20 8.79
C CYS A 105 0.92 -4.66 8.18
N THR A 106 0.81 -4.64 6.84
CA THR A 106 -0.39 -4.15 6.13
C THR A 106 -1.60 -5.06 6.35
N VAL A 107 -1.37 -6.39 6.30
CA VAL A 107 -2.34 -7.45 6.56
C VAL A 107 -2.99 -7.30 7.94
N VAL A 108 -2.21 -6.92 8.95
CA VAL A 108 -2.72 -6.68 10.32
C VAL A 108 -3.28 -5.26 10.47
N GLY A 109 -2.68 -4.28 9.80
CA GLY A 109 -3.05 -2.86 9.91
C GLY A 109 -4.43 -2.54 9.35
N ILE A 110 -4.81 -3.11 8.20
CA ILE A 110 -6.10 -2.82 7.55
C ILE A 110 -7.29 -3.27 8.42
N PRO A 111 -7.33 -4.49 8.99
CA PRO A 111 -8.38 -4.88 9.93
C PRO A 111 -8.45 -3.97 11.15
N ALA A 112 -7.30 -3.59 11.73
CA ALA A 112 -7.28 -2.70 12.89
C ALA A 112 -7.87 -1.32 12.56
N LEU A 113 -7.54 -0.76 11.40
CA LEU A 113 -8.10 0.50 10.91
C LEU A 113 -9.62 0.37 10.68
N ALA A 114 -10.07 -0.70 10.03
CA ALA A 114 -11.49 -0.96 9.79
C ALA A 114 -12.26 -1.11 11.11
N ALA A 115 -11.71 -1.78 12.11
CA ALA A 115 -12.30 -1.86 13.45
C ALA A 115 -12.40 -0.48 14.11
N ALA A 116 -11.35 0.34 14.03
CA ALA A 116 -11.36 1.70 14.55
C ALA A 116 -12.42 2.58 13.87
N LEU A 117 -12.59 2.46 12.55
CA LEU A 117 -13.61 3.20 11.80
C LEU A 117 -15.03 2.77 12.17
N ILE A 118 -15.29 1.47 12.32
CA ILE A 118 -16.59 0.96 12.78
C ILE A 118 -16.87 1.44 14.21
N TYR A 119 -15.87 1.40 15.10
CA TYR A 119 -15.99 1.89 16.47
C TYR A 119 -16.32 3.39 16.51
N LEU A 120 -15.56 4.21 15.77
CA LEU A 120 -15.82 5.65 15.67
C LEU A 120 -17.21 5.92 15.09
N GLY A 121 -17.60 5.23 14.02
CA GLY A 121 -18.91 5.37 13.38
C GLY A 121 -20.09 4.92 14.23
N THR A 122 -19.86 4.15 15.29
CA THR A 122 -20.89 3.66 16.23
C THR A 122 -20.98 4.55 17.49
N ARG A 123 -20.12 5.58 17.64
CA ARG A 123 -20.17 6.47 18.79
C ARG A 123 -21.50 7.23 18.87
N LYS A 124 -22.08 7.24 20.07
CA LYS A 124 -23.33 7.94 20.41
C LYS A 124 -23.22 9.47 20.27
N GLU A 125 -21.99 9.99 20.20
CA GLU A 125 -21.67 11.41 19.97
C GLU A 125 -21.98 11.88 18.53
N LEU A 126 -22.14 10.94 17.58
CA LEU A 126 -22.53 11.23 16.20
C LEU A 126 -24.07 11.34 16.09
N THR A 127 -24.61 12.49 16.49
CA THR A 127 -26.05 12.81 16.40
C THR A 127 -26.37 13.78 15.26
N GLY A 128 -27.58 13.70 14.68
CA GLY A 128 -28.05 14.57 13.60
C GLY A 128 -27.53 14.17 12.23
N GLU A 129 -27.17 15.15 11.39
CA GLU A 129 -26.65 14.95 10.02
C GLU A 129 -25.29 14.24 9.96
N LYS A 130 -24.57 14.16 11.09
CA LYS A 130 -23.29 13.45 11.22
C LYS A 130 -23.42 11.97 11.58
N LYS A 131 -24.66 11.49 11.77
CA LYS A 131 -24.92 10.10 12.12
C LYS A 131 -24.63 9.20 10.92
N VAL A 132 -23.74 8.23 11.11
CA VAL A 132 -23.44 7.24 10.06
C VAL A 132 -24.71 6.43 9.78
N PRO A 133 -25.22 6.42 8.53
CA PRO A 133 -26.40 5.65 8.18
C PRO A 133 -26.12 4.15 8.34
N ARG A 134 -27.13 3.41 8.80
CA ARG A 134 -26.98 1.98 9.17
C ARG A 134 -26.48 1.12 8.02
N TRP A 135 -26.78 1.46 6.76
CA TRP A 135 -26.30 0.73 5.60
C TRP A 135 -24.77 0.85 5.42
N ILE A 136 -24.17 2.01 5.72
CA ILE A 136 -22.71 2.19 5.68
C ILE A 136 -22.04 1.32 6.74
N LEU A 137 -22.64 1.21 7.93
CA LEU A 137 -22.12 0.34 8.99
C LEU A 137 -22.19 -1.14 8.60
N ILE A 138 -23.25 -1.57 7.92
CA ILE A 138 -23.36 -2.96 7.40
C ILE A 138 -22.29 -3.21 6.34
N VAL A 139 -22.11 -2.30 5.39
CA VAL A 139 -21.06 -2.42 4.35
C VAL A 139 -19.67 -2.42 4.99
N ALA A 140 -19.41 -1.56 5.98
CA ALA A 140 -18.15 -1.52 6.71
C ALA A 140 -17.90 -2.82 7.48
N ALA A 141 -18.93 -3.41 8.11
CA ALA A 141 -18.83 -4.69 8.79
C ALA A 141 -18.52 -5.84 7.82
N ILE A 142 -19.15 -5.86 6.64
CA ILE A 142 -18.83 -6.82 5.57
C ILE A 142 -17.37 -6.64 5.12
N GLY A 143 -16.95 -5.40 4.86
CA GLY A 143 -15.58 -5.08 4.48
C GLY A 143 -14.55 -5.50 5.54
N PHE A 144 -14.88 -5.33 6.82
CA PHE A 144 -14.07 -5.80 7.94
C PHE A 144 -13.94 -7.33 7.97
N ILE A 145 -15.04 -8.06 7.81
CA ILE A 145 -15.02 -9.53 7.73
C ILE A 145 -14.16 -10.00 6.54
N VAL A 146 -14.34 -9.39 5.36
CA VAL A 146 -13.54 -9.70 4.17
C VAL A 146 -12.05 -9.41 4.42
N SER A 147 -11.73 -8.29 5.07
CA SER A 147 -10.37 -7.94 5.44
C SER A 147 -9.76 -8.95 6.41
N LEU A 148 -10.52 -9.48 7.36
CA LEU A 148 -10.05 -10.52 8.29
C LEU A 148 -9.77 -11.84 7.57
N ILE A 149 -10.63 -12.22 6.62
CA ILE A 149 -10.43 -13.44 5.81
C ILE A 149 -9.16 -13.30 4.97
N LEU A 150 -9.01 -12.19 4.25
CA LEU A 150 -7.81 -11.90 3.45
C LEU A 150 -6.55 -11.87 4.31
N ALA A 151 -6.64 -11.29 5.50
CA ALA A 151 -5.54 -11.24 6.44
C ALA A 151 -5.11 -12.66 6.88
N GLY A 152 -6.07 -13.50 7.24
CA GLY A 152 -5.83 -14.89 7.62
C GLY A 152 -5.24 -15.74 6.49
N LEU A 153 -5.75 -15.58 5.26
CA LEU A 153 -5.23 -16.27 4.08
C LEU A 153 -3.78 -15.86 3.80
N THR A 154 -3.51 -14.55 3.79
CA THR A 154 -2.15 -14.03 3.51
C THR A 154 -1.17 -14.45 4.59
N ALA A 155 -1.57 -14.40 5.87
CA ALA A 155 -0.74 -14.88 6.98
C ALA A 155 -0.38 -16.37 6.82
N ASN A 156 -1.34 -17.21 6.44
CA ASN A 156 -1.09 -18.63 6.21
C ASN A 156 -0.13 -18.86 5.02
N THR A 157 -0.29 -18.13 3.92
CA THR A 157 0.63 -18.21 2.77
C THR A 157 2.04 -17.73 3.14
N VAL A 158 2.16 -16.71 3.97
CA VAL A 158 3.47 -16.22 4.45
C VAL A 158 4.12 -17.28 5.35
N ILE A 159 3.38 -17.88 6.28
CA ILE A 159 3.91 -18.94 7.17
C ILE A 159 4.38 -20.15 6.35
N GLN A 160 3.63 -20.58 5.34
CA GLN A 160 4.04 -21.67 4.46
C GLN A 160 5.30 -21.36 3.64
N LYS A 161 5.58 -20.10 3.31
CA LYS A 161 6.83 -19.72 2.65
C LYS A 161 8.05 -19.73 3.57
N PHE A 162 7.84 -19.72 4.89
CA PHE A 162 8.90 -19.74 5.90
C PHE A 162 9.10 -21.13 6.55
N SER A 163 8.27 -22.13 6.22
CA SER A 163 8.41 -23.52 6.66
C SER A 163 8.89 -24.43 5.54
#